data_AF-A0A3A0ETP1-F1
#
_entry.id   AF-A0A3A0ETP1-F1
#
_cell.length_a   1.000
_cell.length_b   1.000
_cell.length_c   1.000
_cell.angle_alpha   90.00
_cell.angle_beta   90.00
_cell.angle_gamma   90.00
#
_symmetry.space_group_name_H-M   'P 1'
#
loop_
_entity.id
_entity.type
_entity.pdbx_description
1 polymer ?
#
loop_
_entity_poly.entity_id
_entity_poly.type
_entity_poly.pdbx_seq_one_letter_code
_entity_poly.pdbx_strand_id
1 'polypeptide(L)'
;MSRRLPILRMPARERGTTLVELMVSLVVGLLIVLVVSTMFLASKQTNRSQNDAAILQETGRYVFTTLGRELRMAGYNDFTANVSFSSTSPAFSASNDSGLNLSDEIVVRYYGSDLRDGSGPDGGVVDCRGVPVGATTLASNRYYVAVDATTGEPALYCEASSAAGAPVVLVTGVESLQILYGEDTDNDGTPNYYARAGVANLDRVVSAIVSVVVRGETLTDVDGGVARFNHFGTAYAPGGVAPTGDAGAVFDPPDDQRPRRLFRFTIGLRNRIG
;
A
#
# COMPACT_ATOMS: atom_id res chain seq x y z
N MET A 1 -31.91 78.62 50.67
CA MET A 1 -30.52 78.17 50.93
C MET A 1 -30.45 76.66 50.83
N SER A 2 -29.77 76.09 49.83
CA SER A 2 -29.10 74.77 49.89
C SER A 2 -28.38 74.51 48.56
N ARG A 3 -27.11 74.90 48.47
CA ARG A 3 -26.21 74.55 47.36
C ARG A 3 -25.60 73.18 47.67
N ARG A 4 -25.88 72.16 46.84
CA ARG A 4 -25.17 70.87 46.90
C ARG A 4 -23.73 71.05 46.41
N LEU A 5 -22.76 70.67 47.24
CA LEU A 5 -21.33 70.67 46.90
C LEU A 5 -20.99 69.50 45.95
N PRO A 6 -20.10 69.69 44.96
CA PRO A 6 -19.64 68.63 44.08
C PRO A 6 -18.65 67.69 44.81
N ILE A 7 -18.84 66.39 44.66
CA ILE A 7 -17.91 65.37 45.17
C ILE A 7 -16.72 65.30 44.21
N LEU A 8 -15.59 65.93 44.59
CA LEU A 8 -14.31 65.78 43.90
C LEU A 8 -13.78 64.35 44.11
N ARG A 9 -13.80 63.53 43.05
CA ARG A 9 -13.07 62.26 43.03
C ARG A 9 -11.57 62.55 42.97
N MET A 10 -10.83 62.16 44.00
CA MET A 10 -9.36 62.19 43.96
C MET A 10 -8.85 61.20 42.90
N PRO A 11 -7.83 61.56 42.10
CA PRO A 11 -7.20 60.62 41.18
C PRO A 11 -6.53 59.50 41.99
N ALA A 12 -6.82 58.26 41.62
CA ALA A 12 -6.18 57.10 42.23
C ALA A 12 -4.67 57.20 41.99
N ARG A 13 -3.89 57.11 43.08
CA ARG A 13 -2.44 57.18 43.04
C ARG A 13 -1.91 55.90 42.40
N GLU A 14 -1.39 56.00 41.17
CA GLU A 14 -0.73 54.87 40.51
C GLU A 14 0.51 54.48 41.31
N ARG A 15 0.50 53.26 41.86
CA ARG A 15 1.68 52.68 42.49
C ARG A 15 2.56 52.16 41.35
N GLY A 16 3.73 52.78 41.16
CA GLY A 16 4.72 52.30 40.19
C GLY A 16 5.13 50.87 40.51
N THR A 17 5.18 50.02 39.49
CA THR A 17 5.62 48.62 39.59
C THR A 17 7.09 48.56 39.95
N THR A 18 7.48 47.60 40.78
CA THR A 18 8.91 47.44 41.14
C THR A 18 9.68 46.80 39.98
N LEU A 19 10.98 47.10 39.85
CA LEU A 19 11.85 46.50 38.83
C LEU A 19 11.86 44.96 38.95
N VAL A 20 11.75 44.44 40.19
CA VAL A 20 11.64 43.01 40.48
C VAL A 20 10.33 42.43 39.94
N GLU A 21 9.20 43.13 40.06
CA GLU A 21 7.91 42.71 39.48
C GLU A 21 7.99 42.57 37.95
N LEU A 22 8.67 43.49 37.27
CA LEU A 22 8.90 43.40 35.82
C LEU A 22 9.81 42.23 35.46
N MET A 23 10.86 41.98 36.24
CA MET A 23 11.73 40.81 36.00
C MET A 23 10.98 39.50 36.23
N VAL A 24 10.19 39.39 37.30
CA VAL A 24 9.41 38.19 37.61
C VAL A 24 8.34 37.95 36.55
N SER A 25 7.60 38.98 36.15
CA SER A 25 6.56 38.84 35.11
C SER A 25 7.13 38.45 33.75
N LEU A 26 8.29 38.97 33.35
CA LEU A 26 8.97 38.58 32.11
C LEU A 26 9.45 37.13 32.16
N VAL A 27 10.04 36.69 33.28
CA VAL A 27 10.49 35.31 33.46
C VAL A 27 9.31 34.34 33.42
N VAL A 28 8.21 34.65 34.11
CA VAL A 28 6.99 33.82 34.10
C VAL A 28 6.36 33.80 32.71
N GLY A 29 6.29 34.94 32.02
CA GLY A 29 5.78 35.02 30.65
C GLY A 29 6.58 34.17 29.66
N LEU A 30 7.91 34.23 29.73
CA LEU A 30 8.80 33.37 28.91
C LEU A 30 8.60 31.89 29.20
N LEU A 31 8.44 31.51 30.47
CA LEU A 31 8.23 30.12 30.87
C LEU A 31 6.89 29.58 30.32
N ILE A 32 5.82 30.37 30.41
CA ILE A 32 4.51 29.98 29.86
C ILE A 32 4.59 29.82 28.33
N VAL A 33 5.22 30.74 27.62
CA VAL A 33 5.38 30.66 26.16
C VAL A 33 6.19 29.43 25.77
N LEU A 34 7.24 29.08 26.51
CA LEU A 34 8.02 27.86 26.27
C LEU A 34 7.14 26.61 26.41
N VAL A 35 6.37 26.49 27.50
CA VAL A 35 5.48 25.35 27.74
C VAL A 35 4.43 25.23 26.63
N VAL A 36 3.75 26.33 26.28
CA VAL A 36 2.73 26.32 25.22
C VAL A 36 3.36 25.98 23.86
N SER A 37 4.55 26.48 23.56
CA SER A 37 5.24 26.19 22.30
C SER A 37 5.63 24.72 22.17
N THR A 38 6.19 24.12 23.22
CA THR A 38 6.52 22.69 23.21
C THR A 38 5.28 21.81 23.08
N MET A 39 4.19 22.15 23.79
CA MET A 39 2.91 21.44 23.67
C MET A 39 2.31 21.56 22.27
N PHE A 40 2.39 22.75 21.65
CA PHE A 40 1.92 22.97 20.28
C PHE A 40 2.74 22.15 19.26
N LEU A 41 4.08 22.11 19.39
CA LEU A 41 4.95 21.31 18.52
C LEU A 41 4.69 19.82 18.67
N ALA A 42 4.53 19.32 19.91
CA ALA A 42 4.20 17.93 20.18
C ALA A 42 2.83 17.54 19.57
N SER A 43 1.82 18.41 19.69
CA SER A 43 0.51 18.22 19.07
C SER A 43 0.62 18.17 17.54
N LYS A 44 1.38 19.08 16.93
CA LYS A 44 1.61 19.10 15.47
C LYS A 44 2.32 17.83 14.98
N GLN A 45 3.33 17.35 15.70
CA GLN A 45 4.03 16.12 15.36
C GLN A 45 3.10 14.90 15.48
N THR A 46 2.31 14.85 16.55
CA THR A 46 1.34 13.77 16.77
C THR A 46 0.28 13.73 15.67
N ASN A 47 -0.28 14.88 15.30
CA ASN A 47 -1.27 14.97 14.23
C ASN A 47 -0.72 14.51 12.88
N ARG A 48 0.54 14.84 12.56
CA ARG A 48 1.20 14.35 11.33
C ARG A 48 1.35 12.83 11.35
N SER A 49 1.92 12.28 12.41
CA SER A 49 2.09 10.83 12.56
C SER A 49 0.76 10.07 12.49
N GLN A 50 -0.31 10.61 13.10
CA GLN A 50 -1.65 10.02 13.00
C GLN A 50 -2.20 10.07 11.57
N ASN A 51 -2.03 11.20 10.88
CA ASN A 51 -2.45 11.33 9.48
C ASN A 51 -1.69 10.36 8.56
N ASP A 52 -0.38 10.23 8.75
CA ASP A 52 0.44 9.33 7.94
C ASP A 52 0.07 7.86 8.18
N ALA A 53 -0.20 7.49 9.43
CA ALA A 53 -0.71 6.16 9.75
C ALA A 53 -2.08 5.90 9.09
N ALA A 54 -2.95 6.91 8.99
CA ALA A 54 -4.23 6.81 8.31
C ALA A 54 -4.06 6.64 6.79
N ILE A 55 -3.17 7.42 6.16
CA ILE A 55 -2.85 7.31 4.73
C ILE A 55 -2.27 5.92 4.44
N LEU A 56 -1.30 5.44 5.24
CA LEU A 56 -0.73 4.10 5.08
C LEU A 56 -1.80 3.01 5.17
N GLN A 57 -2.76 3.14 6.10
CA GLN A 57 -3.88 2.21 6.22
C GLN A 57 -4.81 2.22 5.02
N GLU A 58 -5.12 3.41 4.50
CA GLU A 58 -5.94 3.57 3.31
C GLU A 58 -5.25 2.96 2.09
N THR A 59 -3.98 3.30 1.86
CA THR A 59 -3.17 2.74 0.77
C THR A 59 -3.06 1.23 0.88
N GLY A 60 -2.76 0.68 2.06
CA GLY A 60 -2.71 -0.77 2.28
C GLY A 60 -4.03 -1.46 1.96
N ARG A 61 -5.16 -0.87 2.37
CA ARG A 61 -6.49 -1.40 2.02
C ARG A 61 -6.79 -1.29 0.53
N TYR A 62 -6.38 -0.21 -0.11
CA TYR A 62 -6.55 -0.02 -1.54
C TYR A 62 -5.75 -1.04 -2.37
N VAL A 63 -4.51 -1.34 -1.98
CA VAL A 63 -3.69 -2.42 -2.57
C VAL A 63 -4.42 -3.76 -2.45
N PHE A 64 -4.92 -4.09 -1.26
CA PHE A 64 -5.67 -5.33 -1.03
C PHE A 64 -6.89 -5.45 -1.93
N THR A 65 -7.71 -4.40 -2.02
CA THR A 65 -8.91 -4.44 -2.86
C THR A 65 -8.58 -4.54 -4.34
N THR A 66 -7.52 -3.86 -4.78
CA THR A 66 -7.07 -3.87 -6.17
C THR A 66 -6.53 -5.24 -6.52
N LEU A 67 -5.41 -5.67 -5.93
CA LEU A 67 -4.81 -6.98 -6.21
C LEU A 67 -5.79 -8.12 -5.94
N GLY A 68 -6.60 -8.03 -4.89
CA GLY A 68 -7.62 -9.04 -4.59
C GLY A 68 -8.68 -9.18 -5.67
N ARG A 69 -9.11 -8.08 -6.31
CA ARG A 69 -10.06 -8.16 -7.42
C ARG A 69 -9.38 -8.75 -8.65
N GLU A 70 -8.21 -8.24 -9.01
CA GLU A 70 -7.47 -8.66 -10.20
C GLU A 70 -7.09 -10.16 -10.13
N LEU A 71 -6.57 -10.62 -9.00
CA LEU A 71 -6.17 -12.02 -8.81
C LEU A 71 -7.33 -13.00 -8.88
N ARG A 72 -8.55 -12.57 -8.53
CA ARG A 72 -9.76 -13.41 -8.65
C ARG A 72 -10.25 -13.55 -10.09
N MET A 73 -9.84 -12.66 -10.99
CA MET A 73 -10.14 -12.74 -12.43
C MET A 73 -9.26 -13.75 -13.16
N ALA A 74 -8.18 -14.24 -12.52
CA ALA A 74 -7.32 -15.27 -13.11
C ALA A 74 -8.15 -16.47 -13.59
N GLY A 75 -8.01 -16.81 -14.86
CA GLY A 75 -8.69 -17.97 -15.44
C GLY A 75 -10.16 -17.73 -15.79
N TYR A 76 -10.66 -16.50 -15.68
CA TYR A 76 -12.03 -16.21 -16.08
C TYR A 76 -12.20 -16.40 -17.60
N ASN A 77 -13.29 -17.05 -17.98
CA ASN A 77 -13.78 -17.13 -19.35
C ASN A 77 -15.31 -17.19 -19.37
N ASP A 78 -15.92 -16.64 -20.43
CA ASP A 78 -17.34 -16.83 -20.68
C ASP A 78 -17.60 -18.30 -21.09
N PHE A 79 -18.52 -18.96 -20.41
CA PHE A 79 -18.91 -20.35 -20.69
C PHE A 79 -19.36 -20.54 -22.16
N THR A 80 -19.88 -19.50 -22.80
CA THR A 80 -20.35 -19.55 -24.18
C THR A 80 -19.24 -19.39 -25.22
N ALA A 81 -18.06 -18.90 -24.83
CA ALA A 81 -16.97 -18.56 -25.76
C ALA A 81 -16.16 -19.77 -26.23
N ASN A 82 -16.28 -20.93 -25.56
CA ASN A 82 -15.52 -22.15 -25.85
C ASN A 82 -14.00 -21.89 -26.01
N VAL A 83 -13.43 -21.12 -25.10
CA VAL A 83 -12.00 -20.80 -25.02
C VAL A 83 -11.35 -21.49 -23.84
N SER A 84 -10.06 -21.78 -23.94
CA SER A 84 -9.29 -22.48 -22.90
C SER A 84 -7.88 -21.91 -22.80
N PHE A 85 -7.33 -21.94 -21.60
CA PHE A 85 -5.93 -21.60 -21.35
C PHE A 85 -5.03 -22.77 -21.79
N SER A 86 -3.86 -22.46 -22.33
CA SER A 86 -2.85 -23.46 -22.66
C SER A 86 -1.69 -23.41 -21.66
N SER A 87 -0.86 -24.44 -21.62
CA SER A 87 0.37 -24.44 -20.82
C SER A 87 1.37 -23.34 -21.23
N THR A 88 1.30 -22.85 -22.46
CA THR A 88 2.13 -21.74 -22.95
C THR A 88 1.58 -20.37 -22.54
N SER A 89 0.28 -20.30 -22.24
CA SER A 89 -0.42 -19.09 -21.82
C SER A 89 -1.37 -19.42 -20.66
N PRO A 90 -0.82 -19.82 -19.50
CA PRO A 90 -1.63 -20.20 -18.36
C PRO A 90 -2.41 -18.99 -17.85
N ALA A 91 -3.57 -19.25 -17.27
CA ALA A 91 -4.41 -18.26 -16.57
C ALA A 91 -3.63 -17.43 -15.54
N PHE A 92 -2.53 -17.99 -15.04
CA PHE A 92 -1.71 -17.41 -14.01
C PHE A 92 -0.23 -17.74 -14.25
N SER A 93 0.63 -16.72 -14.18
CA SER A 93 2.08 -16.93 -14.12
C SER A 93 2.71 -15.91 -13.19
N ALA A 94 3.83 -16.25 -12.57
CA ALA A 94 4.51 -15.38 -11.64
C ALA A 94 6.03 -15.59 -11.71
N SER A 95 6.78 -14.59 -11.27
CA SER A 95 8.23 -14.65 -11.09
C SER A 95 8.60 -14.15 -9.70
N ASN A 96 9.67 -14.74 -9.17
CA ASN A 96 10.22 -14.42 -7.86
C ASN A 96 11.39 -13.45 -8.01
N ASP A 97 11.47 -12.43 -7.15
CA ASP A 97 12.61 -11.50 -7.04
C ASP A 97 13.02 -10.78 -8.35
N SER A 98 12.09 -10.60 -9.31
CA SER A 98 12.42 -10.05 -10.64
C SER A 98 12.24 -8.54 -10.76
N GLY A 99 11.56 -7.91 -9.81
CA GLY A 99 11.19 -6.49 -9.82
C GLY A 99 12.08 -5.59 -8.95
N LEU A 100 11.63 -4.34 -8.76
CA LEU A 100 12.29 -3.38 -7.87
C LEU A 100 12.40 -3.94 -6.45
N ASN A 101 13.53 -3.75 -5.78
CA ASN A 101 13.78 -4.24 -4.43
C ASN A 101 13.57 -5.76 -4.28
N LEU A 102 13.85 -6.52 -5.35
CA LEU A 102 13.56 -7.96 -5.41
C LEU A 102 12.08 -8.25 -5.22
N SER A 103 11.19 -7.34 -5.66
CA SER A 103 9.75 -7.60 -5.64
C SER A 103 9.39 -8.71 -6.63
N ASP A 104 8.34 -9.45 -6.27
CA ASP A 104 7.70 -10.39 -7.15
C ASP A 104 6.89 -9.69 -8.23
N GLU A 105 6.67 -10.42 -9.31
CA GLU A 105 5.82 -10.01 -10.41
C GLU A 105 4.80 -11.11 -10.69
N ILE A 106 3.60 -10.67 -11.06
CA ILE A 106 2.47 -11.53 -11.30
C ILE A 106 1.76 -11.15 -12.58
N VAL A 107 1.40 -12.15 -13.37
CA VAL A 107 0.65 -11.99 -14.61
C VAL A 107 -0.63 -12.79 -14.52
N VAL A 108 -1.73 -12.07 -14.63
CA VAL A 108 -3.09 -12.61 -14.58
C VAL A 108 -3.65 -12.60 -16.00
N ARG A 109 -4.13 -13.76 -16.47
CA ARG A 109 -4.75 -13.90 -17.79
C ARG A 109 -6.19 -14.34 -17.67
N TYR A 110 -7.01 -13.79 -18.55
CA TYR A 110 -8.45 -14.02 -18.59
C TYR A 110 -9.01 -13.65 -19.95
N TYR A 111 -10.19 -14.16 -20.24
CA TYR A 111 -11.03 -13.75 -21.36
C TYR A 111 -12.10 -12.78 -20.87
N GLY A 112 -12.79 -12.12 -21.79
CA GLY A 112 -13.89 -11.23 -21.42
C GLY A 112 -15.24 -11.85 -21.72
N SER A 113 -16.17 -10.98 -22.08
CA SER A 113 -17.53 -11.31 -22.49
C SER A 113 -17.96 -10.37 -23.61
N ASP A 114 -18.79 -10.86 -24.52
CA ASP A 114 -19.30 -10.10 -25.65
C ASP A 114 -20.81 -9.86 -25.51
N LEU A 115 -21.29 -8.84 -26.21
CA LEU A 115 -22.72 -8.59 -26.37
C LEU A 115 -23.38 -9.76 -27.08
N ARG A 116 -24.65 -10.03 -26.74
CA ARG A 116 -25.42 -11.14 -27.32
C ARG A 116 -25.58 -11.08 -28.84
N ASP A 117 -25.48 -9.88 -29.42
CA ASP A 117 -25.55 -9.65 -30.86
C ASP A 117 -24.19 -9.82 -31.56
N GLY A 118 -23.12 -10.12 -30.81
CA GLY A 118 -21.77 -10.30 -31.31
C GLY A 118 -21.10 -9.00 -31.76
N SER A 119 -21.64 -7.83 -31.40
CA SER A 119 -21.10 -6.52 -31.82
C SER A 119 -19.80 -6.13 -31.11
N GLY A 120 -19.32 -6.94 -30.17
CA GLY A 120 -18.06 -6.76 -29.46
C GLY A 120 -18.19 -6.94 -27.94
N PRO A 121 -17.18 -6.51 -27.17
CA PRO A 121 -17.17 -6.65 -25.72
C PRO A 121 -18.38 -5.97 -25.05
N ASP A 122 -18.96 -6.62 -24.05
CA ASP A 122 -20.09 -6.06 -23.29
C ASP A 122 -19.68 -5.05 -22.20
N GLY A 123 -18.38 -4.92 -21.93
CA GLY A 123 -17.82 -4.04 -20.90
C GLY A 123 -17.96 -4.59 -19.48
N GLY A 124 -18.46 -5.82 -19.30
CA GLY A 124 -18.53 -6.49 -17.99
C GLY A 124 -17.15 -6.92 -17.48
N VAL A 125 -16.23 -7.18 -18.39
CA VAL A 125 -14.83 -7.50 -18.10
C VAL A 125 -13.93 -6.48 -18.77
N VAL A 126 -13.03 -5.88 -17.99
CA VAL A 126 -12.09 -4.87 -18.44
C VAL A 126 -10.67 -5.23 -18.05
N ASP A 127 -9.69 -4.65 -18.75
CA ASP A 127 -8.30 -4.64 -18.32
C ASP A 127 -8.01 -3.61 -17.23
N CYS A 128 -6.79 -3.62 -16.70
CA CYS A 128 -6.40 -2.67 -15.65
C CYS A 128 -6.31 -1.21 -16.13
N ARG A 129 -6.49 -0.96 -17.44
CA ARG A 129 -6.64 0.37 -18.05
C ARG A 129 -8.11 0.72 -18.32
N GLY A 130 -9.04 -0.17 -17.98
CA GLY A 130 -10.47 0.00 -18.20
C GLY A 130 -10.92 -0.31 -19.63
N VAL A 131 -10.08 -0.96 -20.45
CA VAL A 131 -10.46 -1.36 -21.82
C VAL A 131 -11.30 -2.64 -21.76
N PRO A 132 -12.50 -2.67 -22.37
CA PRO A 132 -13.31 -3.88 -22.45
C PRO A 132 -12.57 -5.04 -23.13
N VAL A 133 -12.66 -6.23 -22.54
CA VAL A 133 -12.09 -7.47 -23.09
C VAL A 133 -13.23 -8.28 -23.72
N GLY A 134 -13.02 -8.79 -24.93
CA GLY A 134 -13.99 -9.63 -25.62
C GLY A 134 -13.91 -11.10 -25.23
N ALA A 135 -14.95 -11.86 -25.55
CA ALA A 135 -15.10 -13.26 -25.10
C ALA A 135 -14.01 -14.20 -25.64
N THR A 136 -13.49 -13.92 -26.84
CA THR A 136 -12.41 -14.72 -27.46
C THR A 136 -11.03 -14.06 -27.38
N THR A 137 -10.92 -12.93 -26.70
CA THR A 137 -9.66 -12.17 -26.59
C THR A 137 -8.99 -12.53 -25.27
N LEU A 138 -7.80 -13.14 -25.35
CA LEU A 138 -6.99 -13.39 -24.15
C LEU A 138 -6.33 -12.08 -23.70
N ALA A 139 -6.84 -11.50 -22.62
CA ALA A 139 -6.21 -10.38 -21.93
C ALA A 139 -5.17 -10.88 -20.93
N SER A 140 -4.10 -10.11 -20.75
CA SER A 140 -3.04 -10.37 -19.78
C SER A 140 -2.68 -9.07 -19.08
N ASN A 141 -2.83 -9.05 -17.76
CA ASN A 141 -2.39 -7.95 -16.92
C ASN A 141 -1.18 -8.37 -16.09
N ARG A 142 -0.07 -7.64 -16.26
CA ARG A 142 1.17 -7.82 -15.53
C ARG A 142 1.26 -6.77 -14.42
N TYR A 143 1.36 -7.21 -13.17
CA TYR A 143 1.51 -6.36 -12.00
C TYR A 143 2.90 -6.52 -11.41
N TYR A 144 3.56 -5.39 -11.18
CA TYR A 144 4.94 -5.34 -10.69
C TYR A 144 5.21 -4.01 -9.98
N VAL A 145 6.24 -3.98 -9.14
CA VAL A 145 6.70 -2.75 -8.50
C VAL A 145 7.83 -2.13 -9.33
N ALA A 146 7.74 -0.83 -9.57
CA ALA A 146 8.78 -0.05 -10.24
C ALA A 146 8.82 1.39 -9.72
N VAL A 147 9.89 2.11 -10.04
CA VAL A 147 10.00 3.54 -9.74
C VAL A 147 9.29 4.33 -10.83
N ASP A 148 8.40 5.22 -10.43
CA ASP A 148 7.76 6.17 -11.33
C ASP A 148 8.77 7.22 -11.80
N ALA A 149 8.99 7.26 -13.12
CA ALA A 149 9.93 8.18 -13.74
C ALA A 149 9.55 9.66 -13.55
N THR A 150 8.28 9.96 -13.29
CA THR A 150 7.79 11.34 -13.10
C THR A 150 8.01 11.82 -11.68
N THR A 151 7.68 10.98 -10.70
CA THR A 151 7.70 11.35 -9.27
C THR A 151 8.97 10.89 -8.55
N GLY A 152 9.70 9.92 -9.11
CA GLY A 152 10.80 9.23 -8.43
C GLY A 152 10.32 8.31 -7.31
N GLU A 153 9.01 8.09 -7.18
CA GLU A 153 8.40 7.33 -6.11
C GLU A 153 8.18 5.87 -6.55
N PRO A 154 8.42 4.89 -5.68
CA PRO A 154 8.12 3.49 -5.97
C PRO A 154 6.60 3.29 -5.98
N ALA A 155 6.10 2.51 -6.94
CA ALA A 155 4.69 2.31 -7.16
C ALA A 155 4.38 0.90 -7.69
N LEU A 156 3.16 0.43 -7.41
CA LEU A 156 2.58 -0.74 -8.03
C LEU A 156 2.03 -0.36 -9.41
N TYR A 157 2.58 -0.99 -10.43
CA TYR A 157 2.18 -0.83 -11.81
C TYR A 157 1.24 -1.94 -12.27
N CYS A 158 0.45 -1.62 -13.30
CA CYS A 158 -0.14 -2.62 -14.16
C CYS A 158 0.16 -2.33 -15.63
N GLU A 159 0.53 -3.38 -16.36
CA GLU A 159 0.70 -3.37 -17.80
C GLU A 159 -0.28 -4.37 -18.43
N ALA A 160 -1.24 -3.84 -19.19
CA ALA A 160 -2.20 -4.65 -19.93
C ALA A 160 -1.65 -5.01 -21.31
N SER A 161 -1.94 -6.22 -21.79
CA SER A 161 -1.57 -6.67 -23.13
C SER A 161 -2.20 -5.84 -24.26
N SER A 162 -3.30 -5.13 -23.98
CA SER A 162 -3.94 -4.18 -24.90
C SER A 162 -3.09 -2.94 -25.19
N ALA A 163 -2.10 -2.63 -24.35
CA ALA A 163 -1.26 -1.44 -24.43
C ALA A 163 0.16 -1.74 -23.91
N ALA A 164 0.83 -2.68 -24.58
CA ALA A 164 2.20 -3.07 -24.26
C ALA A 164 3.17 -1.86 -24.25
N GLY A 165 4.03 -1.77 -23.24
CA GLY A 165 4.96 -0.66 -23.07
C GLY A 165 4.34 0.64 -22.54
N ALA A 166 3.04 0.64 -22.20
CA ALA A 166 2.34 1.77 -21.61
C ALA A 166 1.73 1.39 -20.23
N PRO A 167 2.57 1.06 -19.24
CA PRO A 167 2.10 0.68 -17.92
C PRO A 167 1.45 1.86 -17.19
N VAL A 168 0.48 1.57 -16.32
CA VAL A 168 -0.23 2.55 -15.49
C VAL A 168 0.11 2.37 -14.02
N VAL A 169 0.20 3.47 -13.29
CA VAL A 169 0.36 3.45 -11.84
C VAL A 169 -0.99 3.11 -11.21
N LEU A 170 -1.05 2.03 -10.43
CA LEU A 170 -2.22 1.67 -9.65
C LEU A 170 -2.16 2.29 -8.27
N VAL A 171 -1.02 2.12 -7.58
CA VAL A 171 -0.83 2.56 -6.20
C VAL A 171 0.56 3.12 -6.02
N THR A 172 0.67 4.35 -5.55
CA THR A 172 1.96 4.97 -5.20
C THR A 172 2.41 4.53 -3.81
N GLY A 173 3.73 4.59 -3.58
CA GLY A 173 4.34 4.28 -2.29
C GLY A 173 4.50 2.79 -1.99
N VAL A 174 4.26 1.89 -2.95
CA VAL A 174 4.53 0.44 -2.77
C VAL A 174 6.01 0.19 -3.07
N GLU A 175 6.79 -0.21 -2.05
CA GLU A 175 8.24 -0.40 -2.16
C GLU A 175 8.67 -1.84 -2.36
N SER A 176 7.93 -2.79 -1.79
CA SER A 176 8.19 -4.22 -1.92
C SER A 176 6.88 -4.96 -2.05
N LEU A 177 6.81 -5.91 -2.98
CA LEU A 177 5.71 -6.85 -3.19
C LEU A 177 6.27 -8.26 -3.16
N GLN A 178 5.74 -9.14 -2.32
CA GLN A 178 6.13 -10.54 -2.20
C GLN A 178 4.88 -11.42 -2.19
N ILE A 179 4.94 -12.58 -2.82
CA ILE A 179 3.80 -13.48 -2.96
C ILE A 179 4.22 -14.94 -2.74
N LEU A 180 3.53 -15.62 -1.82
CA LEU A 180 3.57 -17.07 -1.69
C LEU A 180 2.30 -17.70 -2.25
N TYR A 181 2.47 -18.84 -2.90
CA TYR A 181 1.40 -19.60 -3.54
C TYR A 181 1.09 -20.85 -2.75
N GLY A 182 -0.18 -21.00 -2.38
CA GLY A 182 -0.72 -22.17 -1.71
C GLY A 182 -1.06 -23.25 -2.72
N GLU A 183 -0.19 -24.25 -2.82
CA GLU A 183 -0.36 -25.40 -3.71
C GLU A 183 -1.24 -26.47 -3.06
N ASP A 184 -2.23 -26.95 -3.82
CA ASP A 184 -3.08 -28.08 -3.46
C ASP A 184 -2.54 -29.35 -4.15
N THR A 185 -1.91 -30.20 -3.34
CA THR A 185 -1.24 -31.43 -3.79
C THR A 185 -2.13 -32.66 -3.80
N ASP A 186 -3.31 -32.62 -3.20
CA ASP A 186 -4.26 -33.74 -3.12
C ASP A 186 -5.63 -33.44 -3.77
N ASN A 187 -5.79 -32.24 -4.33
CA ASN A 187 -6.96 -31.72 -5.03
C ASN A 187 -8.23 -31.64 -4.15
N ASP A 188 -8.07 -31.39 -2.85
CA ASP A 188 -9.18 -31.24 -1.92
C ASP A 188 -9.76 -29.80 -1.85
N GLY A 189 -9.14 -28.86 -2.59
CA GLY A 189 -9.51 -27.44 -2.64
C GLY A 189 -8.86 -26.60 -1.56
N THR A 190 -7.93 -27.15 -0.78
CA THR A 190 -7.18 -26.46 0.27
C THR A 190 -5.67 -26.51 0.01
N PRO A 191 -4.93 -25.44 0.36
CA PRO A 191 -3.48 -25.43 0.17
C PRO A 191 -2.81 -26.33 1.22
N ASN A 192 -1.97 -27.28 0.79
CA ASN A 192 -1.18 -28.11 1.71
C ASN A 192 0.07 -27.35 2.20
N TYR A 193 0.70 -26.57 1.32
CA TYR A 193 1.85 -25.73 1.66
C TYR A 193 1.88 -24.45 0.83
N TYR A 194 2.62 -23.46 1.34
CA TYR A 194 2.89 -22.21 0.65
C TYR A 194 4.34 -22.17 0.17
N ALA A 195 4.54 -21.86 -1.11
CA ALA A 195 5.86 -21.73 -1.71
C ALA A 195 5.89 -20.60 -2.74
N ARG A 196 7.07 -20.07 -3.01
CA ARG A 196 7.30 -19.00 -3.99
C ARG A 196 7.12 -19.47 -5.44
N ALA A 197 7.07 -18.49 -6.36
CA ALA A 197 7.12 -18.77 -7.79
C ALA A 197 8.40 -19.53 -8.18
N GLY A 198 8.28 -20.50 -9.08
CA GLY A 198 9.39 -21.37 -9.51
C GLY A 198 9.65 -22.58 -8.60
N VAL A 199 9.02 -22.63 -7.41
CA VAL A 199 8.98 -23.83 -6.55
C VAL A 199 7.57 -24.42 -6.54
N ALA A 200 6.55 -23.59 -6.34
CA ALA A 200 5.16 -24.02 -6.41
C ALA A 200 4.74 -24.37 -7.84
N ASN A 201 3.93 -25.42 -7.98
CA ASN A 201 3.25 -25.70 -9.24
C ASN A 201 2.04 -24.76 -9.40
N LEU A 202 2.20 -23.69 -10.20
CA LEU A 202 1.19 -22.66 -10.39
C LEU A 202 -0.15 -23.17 -10.96
N ASP A 203 -0.15 -24.31 -11.64
CA ASP A 203 -1.35 -24.97 -12.17
C ASP A 203 -2.24 -25.58 -11.07
N ARG A 204 -1.67 -25.77 -9.87
CA ARG A 204 -2.31 -26.39 -8.71
C ARG A 204 -2.52 -25.41 -7.55
N VAL A 205 -2.36 -24.12 -7.81
CA VAL A 205 -2.45 -23.09 -6.78
C VAL A 205 -3.91 -22.70 -6.56
N VAL A 206 -4.36 -22.86 -5.31
CA VAL A 206 -5.73 -22.51 -4.87
C VAL A 206 -5.78 -21.22 -4.06
N SER A 207 -4.64 -20.74 -3.56
CA SER A 207 -4.58 -19.48 -2.80
C SER A 207 -3.22 -18.78 -2.94
N ALA A 208 -3.17 -17.49 -2.64
CA ALA A 208 -1.94 -16.74 -2.56
C ALA A 208 -1.91 -15.87 -1.30
N ILE A 209 -0.77 -15.83 -0.61
CA ILE A 209 -0.47 -14.87 0.44
C ILE A 209 0.32 -13.75 -0.21
N VAL A 210 -0.29 -12.58 -0.30
CA VAL A 210 0.34 -11.38 -0.85
C VAL A 210 0.77 -10.51 0.32
N SER A 211 2.02 -10.05 0.29
CA SER A 211 2.59 -9.13 1.25
C SER A 211 3.17 -7.92 0.54
N VAL A 212 2.85 -6.73 1.03
CA VAL A 212 3.36 -5.46 0.50
C VAL A 212 3.91 -4.59 1.61
N VAL A 213 5.00 -3.88 1.32
CA VAL A 213 5.50 -2.79 2.16
C VAL A 213 5.14 -1.48 1.49
N VAL A 214 4.39 -0.66 2.21
CA VAL A 214 3.93 0.66 1.76
C VAL A 214 4.65 1.73 2.58
N ARG A 215 5.10 2.79 1.91
CA ARG A 215 5.73 3.96 2.51
C ARG A 215 4.80 5.17 2.52
N GLY A 216 4.97 6.03 3.52
CA GLY A 216 4.36 7.35 3.57
C GLY A 216 5.13 8.36 2.73
N GLU A 217 4.49 9.48 2.45
CA GLU A 217 5.08 10.60 1.71
C GLU A 217 5.81 11.61 2.61
N THR A 218 5.52 11.59 3.91
CA THR A 218 6.05 12.53 4.91
C THR A 218 7.22 11.94 5.69
N LEU A 219 8.08 12.82 6.23
CA LEU A 219 9.25 12.47 7.01
C LEU A 219 8.91 12.49 8.50
N THR A 220 8.16 11.50 8.98
CA THR A 220 7.69 11.44 10.37
C THR A 220 8.30 10.30 11.18
N ASP A 221 9.07 9.41 10.56
CA ASP A 221 9.80 8.34 11.24
C ASP A 221 11.23 8.80 11.56
N VAL A 222 11.38 9.51 12.68
CA VAL A 222 12.66 10.13 13.08
C VAL A 222 13.73 9.09 13.41
N ASP A 223 13.31 7.87 13.78
CA ASP A 223 14.19 6.75 14.10
C ASP A 223 14.62 5.95 12.86
N GLY A 224 14.03 6.22 11.68
CA GLY A 224 14.56 5.90 10.36
C GLY A 224 15.05 4.46 10.15
N GLY A 225 14.22 3.60 9.55
CA GLY A 225 14.72 2.46 8.77
C GLY A 225 15.36 1.28 9.52
N VAL A 226 15.36 1.23 10.86
CA VAL A 226 15.98 0.09 11.60
C VAL A 226 15.15 -1.21 11.53
N ALA A 227 13.91 -1.14 11.03
CA ALA A 227 13.01 -2.28 10.95
C ALA A 227 13.07 -2.95 9.58
N ARG A 228 13.82 -4.06 9.49
CA ARG A 228 13.69 -5.00 8.37
C ARG A 228 12.27 -5.57 8.34
N PHE A 229 11.67 -5.56 7.15
CA PHE A 229 10.33 -6.10 6.94
C PHE A 229 10.42 -7.56 6.49
N ASN A 230 10.03 -8.46 7.38
CA ASN A 230 9.86 -9.87 7.05
C ASN A 230 8.44 -10.10 6.51
N HIS A 231 8.31 -10.28 5.21
CA HIS A 231 7.02 -10.38 4.50
C HIS A 231 6.12 -11.50 5.03
N PHE A 232 6.72 -12.65 5.35
CA PHE A 232 5.98 -13.87 5.73
C PHE A 232 6.16 -14.26 7.19
N GLY A 233 6.98 -13.52 7.93
CA GLY A 233 7.26 -13.72 9.35
C GLY A 233 8.31 -14.80 9.61
N THR A 234 8.60 -15.05 10.88
CA THR A 234 9.72 -15.90 11.31
C THR A 234 9.55 -17.38 11.00
N ALA A 235 8.33 -17.84 10.70
CA ALA A 235 8.09 -19.21 10.26
C ALA A 235 8.67 -19.49 8.86
N TYR A 236 8.67 -18.46 8.00
CA TYR A 236 9.21 -18.55 6.63
C TYR A 236 10.66 -18.07 6.55
N ALA A 237 10.98 -16.96 7.23
CA ALA A 237 12.33 -16.39 7.30
C ALA A 237 12.77 -16.27 8.78
N PRO A 238 13.24 -17.37 9.40
CA PRO A 238 13.70 -17.37 10.79
C PRO A 238 14.84 -16.36 11.02
N GLY A 239 14.77 -15.62 12.13
CA GLY A 239 15.77 -14.59 12.44
C GLY A 239 15.80 -13.40 11.47
N GLY A 240 14.79 -13.25 10.61
CA GLY A 240 14.79 -12.22 9.57
C GLY A 240 15.85 -12.47 8.49
N VAL A 241 16.21 -13.73 8.24
CA VAL A 241 17.09 -14.13 7.15
C VAL A 241 16.25 -14.76 6.06
N ALA A 242 16.35 -14.21 4.85
CA ALA A 242 15.59 -14.65 3.70
C ALA A 242 16.04 -16.06 3.22
N PRO A 243 15.12 -16.97 2.83
CA PRO A 243 15.49 -18.28 2.31
C PRO A 243 16.31 -18.23 1.02
N THR A 244 17.10 -19.26 0.74
CA THR A 244 17.90 -19.32 -0.49
C THR A 244 17.02 -19.28 -1.74
N GLY A 245 17.24 -18.29 -2.61
CA GLY A 245 16.50 -18.06 -3.85
C GLY A 245 15.19 -17.28 -3.67
N ASP A 246 14.97 -16.71 -2.49
CA ASP A 246 13.89 -15.76 -2.19
C ASP A 246 14.45 -14.72 -1.21
N ALA A 247 15.29 -13.85 -1.76
CA ALA A 247 15.93 -12.80 -0.99
C ALA A 247 14.96 -11.63 -0.71
N GLY A 248 13.96 -11.42 -1.57
CA GLY A 248 12.92 -10.41 -1.41
C GLY A 248 11.99 -10.65 -0.23
N ALA A 249 11.88 -11.88 0.29
CA ALA A 249 11.12 -12.20 1.50
C ALA A 249 11.49 -11.37 2.74
N VAL A 250 12.70 -10.81 2.79
CA VAL A 250 13.11 -9.84 3.80
C VAL A 250 13.56 -8.56 3.13
N PHE A 251 12.78 -7.51 3.31
CA PHE A 251 13.05 -6.19 2.76
C PHE A 251 13.79 -5.31 3.78
N ASP A 252 14.93 -4.75 3.39
CA ASP A 252 15.71 -3.77 4.16
C ASP A 252 15.51 -2.39 3.53
N PRO A 253 14.66 -1.52 4.11
CA PRO A 253 14.36 -0.22 3.53
C PRO A 253 15.53 0.77 3.67
N PRO A 254 15.65 1.77 2.78
CA PRO A 254 16.58 2.86 2.99
C PRO A 254 16.20 3.70 4.22
N ASP A 255 17.19 4.22 4.93
CA ASP A 255 16.99 5.17 6.01
C ASP A 255 16.71 6.58 5.43
N ASP A 256 15.43 6.86 5.20
CA ASP A 256 14.92 8.10 4.62
C ASP A 256 13.87 8.81 5.50
N GLN A 257 13.74 8.40 6.76
CA GLN A 257 12.76 8.92 7.73
C GLN A 257 11.28 8.82 7.31
N ARG A 258 10.97 8.04 6.28
CA ARG A 258 9.58 7.81 5.85
C ARG A 258 8.98 6.64 6.64
N PRO A 259 7.77 6.82 7.21
CA PRO A 259 7.10 5.74 7.90
C PRO A 259 6.71 4.65 6.90
N ARG A 260 6.92 3.40 7.28
CA ARG A 260 6.59 2.23 6.46
C ARG A 260 5.68 1.28 7.21
N ARG A 261 4.84 0.57 6.46
CA ARG A 261 3.99 -0.47 7.02
C ARG A 261 3.86 -1.64 6.08
N LEU A 262 4.03 -2.83 6.65
CA LEU A 262 3.76 -4.09 6.00
C LEU A 262 2.27 -4.44 6.12
N PHE A 263 1.68 -4.80 4.99
CA PHE A 263 0.35 -5.39 4.88
C PHE A 263 0.48 -6.79 4.30
N ARG A 264 -0.31 -7.72 4.83
CA ARG A 264 -0.36 -9.09 4.36
C ARG A 264 -1.79 -9.58 4.32
N PHE A 265 -2.17 -10.23 3.22
CA PHE A 265 -3.50 -10.77 3.02
C PHE A 265 -3.46 -12.06 2.21
N THR A 266 -4.46 -12.90 2.42
CA THR A 266 -4.61 -14.17 1.71
C THR A 266 -5.81 -14.09 0.78
N ILE A 267 -5.63 -14.53 -0.46
CA ILE A 267 -6.67 -14.53 -1.50
C ILE A 267 -6.81 -15.96 -2.04
N GLY A 268 -8.05 -16.43 -2.16
CA GLY A 268 -8.35 -17.65 -2.93
C GLY A 268 -8.29 -17.35 -4.43
N LEU A 269 -7.61 -18.22 -5.18
CA LEU A 269 -7.46 -18.12 -6.63
C LEU A 269 -8.43 -19.08 -7.32
N ARG A 270 -8.90 -18.70 -8.51
CA ARG A 270 -9.80 -19.51 -9.35
C ARG A 270 -9.06 -20.22 -10.48
N ASN A 271 -7.76 -20.40 -10.35
CA ASN A 271 -6.94 -21.09 -11.35
C ASN A 271 -7.20 -22.60 -11.29
N ARG A 272 -8.32 -23.06 -11.84
CA ARG A 272 -8.52 -24.47 -12.15
C ARG A 272 -8.64 -24.59 -13.66
N ILE A 273 -7.53 -24.95 -14.28
CA ILE A 273 -7.54 -25.64 -15.58
C ILE A 273 -8.28 -26.95 -15.34
N GLY A 274 -9.57 -26.96 -15.67
CA GLY A 274 -10.40 -28.15 -15.73
C GLY A 274 -10.15 -28.92 -17.02
#